data_AF-A0A654E402-F1
#
_entry.id   AF-A0A654E402-F1
#
_cell.length_a   1.000
_cell.length_b   1.000
_cell.length_c   1.000
_cell.angle_alpha   90.00
_cell.angle_beta   90.00
_cell.angle_gamma   90.00
#
_symmetry.space_group_name_H-M   'P 1'
#
loop_
_entity.id
_entity.type
_entity.pdbx_description
1 polymer ?
#
loop_
_entity_poly.entity_id
_entity_poly.type
_entity_poly.pdbx_seq_one_letter_code
_entity_poly.pdbx_strand_id
1 'polypeptide(L)'
;MSYASKITYDMSVINKLVDKLSEYIRLKGEKLKLEIIAQVAKLLAHFVAFLTIAIIGLFLLIFLSMALSAYLNMILDSPHLGYLIVAGFYLVMLLIIFFLLRSNKIQKWLEALFVNLSETIAEQNEE
;
A
#
# COMPACT_ATOMS: atom_id res chain seq x y z
N MET A 1 30.35 43.85 -27.75
CA MET A 1 30.33 42.57 -28.48
C MET A 1 30.77 41.40 -27.58
N SER A 2 30.31 41.31 -26.31
CA SER A 2 30.90 40.42 -25.28
C SER A 2 29.88 39.54 -24.51
N TYR A 3 28.58 39.61 -24.84
CA TYR A 3 27.56 38.74 -24.21
C TYR A 3 27.15 37.52 -25.06
N ALA A 4 27.44 37.54 -26.37
CA ALA A 4 27.00 36.48 -27.29
C ALA A 4 27.80 35.17 -27.17
N SER A 5 29.03 35.17 -26.64
CA SER A 5 29.84 33.94 -26.55
C SER A 5 29.53 33.06 -25.35
N LYS A 6 29.01 33.62 -24.24
CA LYS A 6 28.65 32.84 -23.03
C LYS A 6 27.41 31.97 -23.22
N ILE A 7 26.41 32.45 -23.98
CA ILE A 7 25.16 31.71 -24.18
C ILE A 7 25.35 30.48 -25.09
N THR A 8 26.25 30.57 -26.09
CA THR A 8 26.55 29.44 -26.98
C THR A 8 27.33 28.32 -26.28
N TYR A 9 28.17 28.65 -25.29
CA TYR A 9 28.90 27.64 -24.52
C TYR A 9 27.96 26.83 -23.63
N ASP A 10 27.00 27.49 -22.99
CA ASP A 10 26.00 26.86 -22.13
C ASP A 10 25.10 25.89 -22.91
N MET A 11 24.59 26.31 -24.08
CA MET A 11 23.80 25.42 -24.96
C MET A 11 24.60 24.21 -25.47
N SER A 12 25.90 24.38 -25.77
CA SER A 12 26.76 23.27 -26.22
C SER A 12 27.02 22.25 -25.12
N VAL A 13 27.19 22.70 -23.88
CA VAL A 13 27.40 21.82 -22.72
C VAL A 13 26.10 21.08 -22.37
N ILE A 14 24.97 21.78 -22.37
CA ILE A 14 23.65 21.17 -22.15
C ILE A 14 23.36 20.13 -23.22
N ASN A 15 23.60 20.42 -24.50
CA ASN A 15 23.39 19.45 -25.58
C ASN A 15 24.31 18.22 -25.45
N LYS A 16 25.58 18.40 -25.06
CA LYS A 16 26.49 17.25 -24.82
C LYS A 16 26.08 16.39 -23.62
N LEU A 17 25.47 16.99 -22.59
CA LEU A 17 24.94 16.26 -21.43
C LEU A 17 23.65 15.51 -21.79
N VAL A 18 22.77 16.13 -22.56
CA VAL A 18 21.52 15.52 -23.06
C VAL A 18 21.82 14.40 -24.06
N ASP A 19 22.81 14.56 -24.93
CA ASP A 19 23.25 13.52 -25.86
C ASP A 19 23.87 12.33 -25.13
N LYS A 20 24.75 12.57 -24.15
CA LYS A 20 25.30 11.50 -23.31
C LYS A 20 24.22 10.78 -22.49
N LEU A 21 23.22 11.52 -21.98
CA LEU A 21 22.12 10.94 -21.23
C LEU A 21 21.19 10.13 -22.15
N SER A 22 20.89 10.64 -23.35
CA SER A 22 20.13 9.93 -24.38
C SER A 22 20.86 8.70 -24.87
N GLU A 23 22.17 8.75 -25.06
CA GLU A 23 23.01 7.62 -25.46
C GLU A 23 23.05 6.55 -24.35
N TYR A 24 23.13 6.95 -23.08
CA TYR A 24 23.06 6.04 -21.93
C TYR A 24 21.67 5.38 -21.78
N ILE A 25 20.60 6.13 -22.03
CA ILE A 25 19.22 5.62 -22.06
C ILE A 25 19.02 4.67 -23.26
N ARG A 26 19.65 4.94 -24.40
CA ARG A 26 19.55 4.13 -25.62
C ARG A 26 20.31 2.80 -25.50
N LEU A 27 21.46 2.78 -24.81
CA LEU A 27 22.27 1.58 -24.57
C LEU A 27 21.73 0.67 -23.45
N LYS A 28 21.01 1.21 -22.45
CA LYS A 28 20.34 0.41 -21.38
C LYS A 28 18.87 0.10 -21.65
N GLY A 29 18.29 0.72 -22.68
CA GLY A 29 16.84 0.72 -22.91
C GLY A 29 16.22 -0.64 -23.23
N GLU A 30 16.97 -1.60 -23.75
CA GLU A 30 16.36 -2.86 -24.23
C GLU A 30 16.25 -3.93 -23.14
N LYS A 31 17.25 -4.05 -22.26
CA LYS A 31 17.20 -4.99 -21.13
C LYS A 31 16.46 -4.41 -19.92
N LEU A 32 16.64 -3.11 -19.63
CA LEU A 32 16.04 -2.48 -18.46
C LEU A 32 14.53 -2.24 -18.62
N LYS A 33 14.04 -1.93 -19.84
CA LYS A 33 12.58 -1.81 -20.08
C LYS A 33 11.88 -3.12 -19.81
N LEU A 34 12.45 -4.24 -20.25
CA LEU A 34 11.86 -5.57 -20.06
C LEU A 34 11.78 -5.94 -18.57
N GLU A 35 12.83 -5.63 -17.81
CA GLU A 35 12.90 -5.90 -16.38
C GLU A 35 11.97 -4.99 -15.56
N ILE A 36 11.88 -3.69 -15.89
CA ILE A 36 10.92 -2.77 -15.26
C ILE A 36 9.48 -3.18 -15.58
N ILE A 37 9.16 -3.50 -16.83
CA ILE A 37 7.81 -3.95 -17.21
C ILE A 37 7.47 -5.26 -16.52
N ALA A 38 8.41 -6.21 -16.42
CA ALA A 38 8.19 -7.46 -15.70
C ALA A 38 7.96 -7.24 -14.20
N GLN A 39 8.74 -6.37 -13.55
CA GLN A 39 8.56 -6.03 -12.14
C GLN A 39 7.24 -5.29 -11.88
N VAL A 40 6.90 -4.31 -12.71
CA VAL A 40 5.63 -3.57 -12.63
C VAL A 40 4.45 -4.49 -12.91
N ALA A 41 4.54 -5.38 -13.90
CA ALA A 41 3.50 -6.36 -14.19
C ALA A 41 3.32 -7.36 -13.04
N LYS A 42 4.43 -7.83 -12.43
CA LYS A 42 4.37 -8.72 -11.26
C LYS A 42 3.76 -8.01 -10.05
N LEU A 43 4.12 -6.75 -9.81
CA LEU A 43 3.56 -5.94 -8.74
C LEU A 43 2.07 -5.67 -8.97
N LEU A 44 1.68 -5.32 -10.20
CA LEU A 44 0.28 -5.14 -10.59
C LEU A 44 -0.52 -6.43 -10.43
N ALA A 45 0.02 -7.58 -10.85
CA ALA A 45 -0.64 -8.87 -10.68
C ALA A 45 -0.86 -9.19 -9.20
N HIS A 46 0.14 -8.94 -8.35
CA HIS A 46 0.01 -9.11 -6.91
C HIS A 46 -1.00 -8.12 -6.30
N PHE A 47 -0.99 -6.87 -6.76
CA PHE A 47 -1.91 -5.84 -6.30
C PHE A 47 -3.35 -6.17 -6.66
N VAL A 48 -3.59 -6.64 -7.89
CA VAL A 48 -4.92 -7.09 -8.34
C VAL A 48 -5.38 -8.32 -7.57
N ALA A 49 -4.51 -9.30 -7.34
CA ALA A 49 -4.83 -10.47 -6.52
C ALA A 49 -5.19 -10.07 -5.08
N PHE A 50 -4.37 -9.21 -4.46
CA PHE A 50 -4.62 -8.67 -3.13
C PHE A 50 -5.93 -7.90 -3.06
N LEU A 51 -6.19 -7.03 -4.05
CA LEU A 51 -7.43 -6.26 -4.15
C LEU A 51 -8.64 -7.19 -4.28
N THR A 52 -8.53 -8.26 -5.07
CA THR A 52 -9.59 -9.24 -5.26
C THR A 52 -9.93 -9.95 -3.94
N ILE A 53 -8.90 -10.42 -3.22
CA ILE A 53 -9.06 -11.05 -1.91
C ILE A 53 -9.66 -10.06 -0.90
N ALA A 54 -9.18 -8.82 -0.89
CA ALA A 54 -9.68 -7.77 0.00
C ALA A 54 -11.15 -7.44 -0.26
N ILE A 55 -11.55 -7.33 -1.53
CA ILE A 55 -12.95 -7.08 -1.91
C ILE A 55 -13.84 -8.24 -1.45
N ILE A 56 -13.49 -9.48 -1.76
CA ILE A 56 -14.27 -10.66 -1.34
C ILE A 56 -14.34 -10.75 0.19
N GLY A 57 -13.23 -10.51 0.88
CA GLY A 57 -13.18 -10.45 2.34
C GLY A 57 -14.08 -9.37 2.92
N LEU A 58 -14.11 -8.19 2.30
CA LEU A 58 -14.99 -7.10 2.70
C LEU A 58 -16.47 -7.47 2.54
N PHE A 59 -16.83 -8.09 1.42
CA PHE A 59 -18.20 -8.59 1.20
C PHE A 59 -18.59 -9.60 2.28
N LEU A 60 -17.71 -10.56 2.58
CA LEU A 60 -17.96 -11.55 3.62
C LEU A 60 -18.13 -10.89 5.00
N LEU A 61 -17.28 -9.92 5.34
CA LEU A 61 -17.35 -9.17 6.59
C LEU A 61 -18.67 -8.38 6.72
N ILE A 62 -19.12 -7.72 5.65
CA ILE A 62 -20.39 -7.00 5.62
C ILE A 62 -21.56 -7.98 5.83
N PHE A 63 -21.54 -9.12 5.14
CA PHE A 63 -22.57 -10.15 5.31
C PHE A 63 -22.59 -10.71 6.72
N LEU A 64 -21.43 -10.98 7.32
CA LEU A 64 -21.31 -11.40 8.71
C LEU A 64 -21.86 -10.35 9.67
N SER A 65 -21.57 -9.08 9.42
CA SER A 65 -22.07 -7.97 10.21
C SER A 65 -23.59 -7.82 10.09
N MET A 66 -24.15 -8.02 8.89
CA MET A 66 -25.60 -8.04 8.68
C MET A 66 -26.25 -9.23 9.40
N ALA A 67 -25.66 -10.42 9.31
CA ALA A 67 -26.16 -11.61 9.98
C ALA A 67 -26.13 -11.44 11.51
N LEU A 68 -25.05 -10.89 12.06
CA LEU A 68 -24.92 -10.62 13.49
C LEU A 68 -25.91 -9.55 13.96
N SER A 69 -26.09 -8.49 13.17
CA SER A 69 -27.12 -7.46 13.43
C SER A 69 -28.52 -8.07 13.45
N ALA A 70 -28.86 -8.91 12.46
CA ALA A 70 -30.14 -9.59 12.38
C ALA A 70 -30.38 -10.54 13.55
N TYR A 71 -29.34 -11.26 13.99
CA TYR A 71 -29.43 -12.13 15.18
C TYR A 71 -29.67 -11.33 16.46
N LEU A 72 -28.94 -10.23 16.66
CA LEU A 72 -29.16 -9.32 17.79
C LEU A 72 -30.56 -8.70 17.76
N ASN A 73 -31.07 -8.37 16.58
CA ASN A 73 -32.40 -7.81 16.38
C ASN A 73 -33.50 -8.77 16.85
N MET A 74 -33.31 -10.07 16.60
CA MET A 74 -34.24 -11.14 16.98
C MET A 74 -34.31 -11.35 18.50
N ILE A 75 -33.19 -11.18 19.22
CA ILE A 75 -33.14 -11.27 20.70
C ILE A 75 -33.76 -10.04 21.37
N LEU A 76 -33.65 -8.88 20.72
CA LEU A 76 -34.03 -7.59 21.29
C LEU A 76 -35.45 -7.14 20.91
N ASP A 77 -36.16 -7.95 20.11
CA ASP A 77 -37.55 -7.76 19.65
C ASP A 77 -37.81 -6.39 19.00
N SER A 78 -36.77 -5.79 18.40
CA SER A 78 -36.85 -4.43 17.84
C SER A 78 -35.97 -4.23 16.59
N PRO A 79 -36.58 -3.86 15.43
CA PRO A 79 -35.95 -3.85 14.10
C PRO A 79 -34.73 -2.93 13.93
N HIS A 80 -34.47 -2.00 14.85
CA HIS A 80 -33.46 -0.96 14.68
C HIS A 80 -32.31 -1.03 15.69
N LEU A 81 -32.50 -1.72 16.81
CA LEU A 81 -31.51 -1.74 17.90
C LEU A 81 -30.28 -2.58 17.57
N GLY A 82 -30.44 -3.68 16.79
CA GLY A 82 -29.32 -4.51 16.35
C GLY A 82 -28.27 -3.74 15.53
N TYR A 83 -28.74 -2.88 14.61
CA TYR A 83 -27.86 -2.01 13.83
C TYR A 83 -27.23 -0.91 14.67
N LEU A 84 -27.95 -0.38 15.67
CA LEU A 84 -27.45 0.68 16.54
C LEU A 84 -26.33 0.17 17.47
N ILE A 85 -26.44 -1.07 17.96
CA ILE A 85 -25.39 -1.71 18.75
C ILE A 85 -24.16 -2.01 17.90
N VAL A 86 -24.34 -2.52 16.68
CA VAL A 86 -23.22 -2.77 15.76
C VAL A 86 -22.54 -1.47 15.35
N ALA A 87 -23.32 -0.41 15.05
CA ALA A 87 -22.78 0.92 14.78
C ALA A 87 -22.03 1.50 15.98
N GLY A 88 -22.57 1.35 17.20
CA GLY A 88 -21.90 1.74 18.44
C GLY A 88 -20.60 0.97 18.66
N PHE A 89 -20.58 -0.34 18.39
CA PHE A 89 -19.38 -1.17 18.47
C PHE A 89 -18.30 -0.71 17.48
N TYR A 90 -18.67 -0.46 16.22
CA TYR A 90 -17.75 0.09 15.22
C TYR A 90 -17.23 1.48 15.60
N LEU A 91 -18.07 2.33 16.20
CA LEU A 91 -17.66 3.67 16.66
C LEU A 91 -16.67 3.57 17.83
N VAL A 92 -16.90 2.66 18.78
CA VAL A 92 -15.96 2.36 19.87
C VAL A 92 -14.66 1.79 19.33
N MET A 93 -14.71 0.85 18.40
CA MET A 93 -13.51 0.28 17.77
C MET A 93 -12.71 1.34 17.01
N LEU A 94 -13.39 2.24 16.29
CA LEU A 94 -12.76 3.37 15.60
C LEU A 94 -12.11 4.35 16.58
N LEU A 95 -12.78 4.67 17.69
CA LEU A 95 -12.20 5.48 18.76
C LEU A 95 -10.96 4.83 19.38
N ILE A 96 -10.99 3.52 19.62
CA ILE A 96 -9.85 2.76 20.12
C ILE A 96 -8.69 2.85 19.11
N ILE A 97 -8.95 2.57 17.83
CA ILE A 97 -7.93 2.68 16.78
C ILE A 97 -7.37 4.09 16.70
N PHE A 98 -8.22 5.12 16.71
CA PHE A 98 -7.80 6.52 16.66
C PHE A 98 -6.93 6.90 17.88
N PHE A 99 -7.30 6.43 19.07
CA PHE A 99 -6.53 6.65 20.29
C PHE A 99 -5.18 5.90 20.25
N LEU A 100 -5.16 4.67 19.75
CA LEU A 100 -3.94 3.89 19.56
C LEU A 100 -3.01 4.46 18.48
N LEU A 101 -3.56 5.01 17.39
CA LEU A 101 -2.83 5.70 16.32
C LEU A 101 -2.18 6.97 16.88
N ARG A 102 -2.93 7.73 17.69
CA ARG A 102 -2.45 8.93 18.37
C ARG A 102 -1.37 8.63 19.42
N SER A 103 -1.36 7.42 19.98
CA SER A 103 -0.39 7.01 21.00
C SER A 103 0.92 6.46 20.42
N ASN A 104 1.10 6.40 19.08
CA ASN A 104 2.24 5.74 18.39
C ASN A 104 2.50 4.27 18.84
N LYS A 105 1.56 3.64 19.55
CA LYS A 105 1.73 2.26 20.06
C LYS A 105 1.62 1.23 18.95
N ILE A 106 0.82 1.52 17.92
CA ILE A 106 0.67 0.64 16.76
C ILE A 106 1.98 0.56 15.99
N GLN A 107 2.73 1.66 15.85
CA GLN A 107 4.04 1.62 15.20
C GLN A 107 5.02 0.72 15.96
N LYS A 108 5.09 0.84 17.30
CA LYS A 108 5.96 -0.01 18.13
C LYS A 108 5.57 -1.49 18.13
N TRP A 109 4.26 -1.77 18.18
CA TRP A 109 3.77 -3.15 18.12
C TRP A 109 3.99 -3.75 16.73
N LEU A 110 3.80 -2.97 15.67
CA LEU A 110 4.04 -3.43 14.30
C LEU A 110 5.53 -3.69 14.06
N GLU A 111 6.42 -2.80 14.50
CA GLU A 111 7.87 -3.02 14.43
C GLU A 111 8.30 -4.29 15.18
N ALA A 112 7.80 -4.52 16.40
CA ALA A 112 8.08 -5.73 17.17
C ALA A 112 7.59 -7.02 16.47
N LEU A 113 6.42 -6.94 15.81
CA LEU A 113 5.85 -8.05 15.06
C LEU A 113 6.64 -8.35 13.77
N PHE A 114 7.11 -7.31 13.08
CA PHE A 114 7.93 -7.47 11.88
C PHE A 114 9.30 -8.07 12.19
N VAL A 115 9.94 -7.67 13.31
CA VAL A 115 11.23 -8.22 13.75
C VAL A 115 11.11 -9.72 14.05
N ASN A 116 10.14 -10.10 14.90
CA ASN A 116 9.93 -11.50 15.25
C ASN A 116 9.56 -12.37 14.04
N LEU A 117 8.81 -11.83 13.08
CA LEU A 117 8.47 -12.54 11.85
C LEU A 117 9.70 -12.73 10.95
N SER A 118 10.60 -11.75 10.88
CA SER A 118 11.84 -11.85 10.12
C SER A 118 12.82 -12.87 10.72
N GLU A 119 12.93 -12.94 12.05
CA GLU A 119 13.70 -13.99 12.74
C GLU A 119 13.11 -15.38 12.49
N THR A 120 11.79 -15.53 12.61
CA THR A 120 11.11 -16.81 12.36
C THR A 120 11.30 -17.28 10.91
N ILE A 121 11.26 -16.35 9.94
CA ILE A 121 11.47 -16.68 8.52
C ILE A 121 12.96 -16.93 8.21
N ALA A 122 13.89 -16.31 8.93
CA ALA A 122 15.32 -16.56 8.77
C ALA A 122 15.70 -17.95 9.32
N GLU A 123 15.19 -18.33 10.49
CA GLU A 123 15.42 -19.65 11.09
C GLU A 123 14.84 -20.79 10.23
N GLN A 124 13.66 -20.58 9.61
CA GLN A 124 13.07 -21.58 8.70
C GLN A 124 13.78 -21.73 7.35
N ASN A 125 14.65 -20.80 6.96
CA ASN A 125 15.42 -20.89 5.72
C ASN A 125 16.84 -21.45 5.95
N GLU A 126 17.25 -21.70 7.20
CA GLU A 126 18.55 -22.29 7.56
C GLU A 126 18.45 -23.78 7.99
N GLU A 127 17.25 -24.34 8.16
CA GLU A 127 16.99 -25.80 8.25
C GLU A 127 16.60 -26.43 6.90
#